data_AF-A0A965B4J1-F1
#
_entry.id   AF-A0A965B4J1-F1
#
_cell.length_a   1.000
_cell.length_b   1.000
_cell.length_c   1.000
_cell.angle_alpha   90.00
_cell.angle_beta   90.00
_cell.angle_gamma   90.00
#
_symmetry.space_group_name_H-M   'P 1'
#
loop_
_entity.id
_entity.type
_entity.pdbx_description
1 polymer ?
#
loop_
_entity_poly.entity_id
_entity_poly.type
_entity_poly.pdbx_seq_one_letter_code
_entity_poly.pdbx_strand_id
1 'polypeptide(L)'
;MTNALKTIVETPDMGIVLSDGTRLSARVWMPEDARDAPVPVILEYLPYRKRDGTCARDALTHPYFAKRGYACVRVDMRGNGDSQGVMEDEYTETELSDGVEVINWLAAQPWSTGAVGIMGISWGGFNGLQLAERAPDALKAVITLCSTVDRYADDIHYKGGSLLNENFGWGATMWSYSSRPPDPALVGDAWR
;
A
#
# COMPACT_ATOMS: atom_id res chain seq x y z
N MET A 1 -1.44 1.60 31.06
CA MET A 1 -0.81 1.94 29.77
C MET A 1 -0.76 3.46 29.68
N THR A 2 0.42 4.04 29.52
CA THR A 2 0.56 5.50 29.38
C THR A 2 0.11 5.91 27.98
N ASN A 3 -0.76 6.93 27.87
CA ASN A 3 -1.17 7.54 26.59
C ASN A 3 -0.04 8.42 25.98
N ALA A 4 1.22 8.13 26.31
CA ALA A 4 2.35 8.89 25.83
C ALA A 4 2.58 8.56 24.35
N LEU A 5 2.65 9.60 23.52
CA LEU A 5 2.97 9.44 22.11
C LEU A 5 4.47 9.15 21.95
N LYS A 6 4.81 8.21 21.07
CA LYS A 6 6.19 7.91 20.70
C LYS A 6 6.75 8.95 19.73
N THR A 7 8.06 9.21 19.82
CA THR A 7 8.80 9.87 18.74
C THR A 7 8.88 8.91 17.55
N ILE A 8 8.72 9.45 16.33
CA ILE A 8 8.70 8.65 15.11
C ILE A 8 9.74 9.16 14.12
N VAL A 9 10.25 8.23 13.30
CA VAL A 9 11.06 8.52 12.12
C VAL A 9 10.24 8.25 10.86
N GLU A 10 10.42 9.08 9.85
CA GLU A 10 9.89 8.87 8.51
C GLU A 10 11.02 8.45 7.55
N THR A 11 10.82 7.35 6.84
CA THR A 11 11.63 6.95 5.70
C THR A 11 10.83 7.21 4.42
N PRO A 12 11.20 8.18 3.57
CA PRO A 12 10.40 8.59 2.41
C PRO A 12 10.37 7.54 1.29
N ASP A 13 11.40 6.69 1.24
CA ASP A 13 11.55 5.59 0.29
C ASP A 13 12.35 4.44 0.92
N MET A 14 11.65 3.37 1.26
CA MET A 14 12.20 2.08 1.67
C MET A 14 11.92 1.09 0.54
N GLY A 15 12.98 0.55 -0.06
CA GLY A 15 12.86 -0.44 -1.12
C GLY A 15 12.43 -1.79 -0.58
N ILE A 16 11.39 -2.37 -1.17
CA ILE A 16 10.97 -3.75 -0.98
C ILE A 16 11.32 -4.50 -2.26
N VAL A 17 12.25 -5.44 -2.19
CA VAL A 17 12.67 -6.24 -3.34
C VAL A 17 11.87 -7.54 -3.33
N LEU A 18 11.06 -7.75 -4.36
CA LEU A 18 10.27 -8.96 -4.55
C LEU A 18 11.13 -10.11 -5.06
N SER A 19 10.58 -11.32 -5.04
CA SER A 19 11.25 -12.55 -5.47
C SER A 19 11.72 -12.52 -6.93
N ASP A 20 11.01 -11.78 -7.79
CA ASP A 20 11.37 -11.58 -9.20
C ASP A 20 12.42 -10.46 -9.43
N GLY A 21 12.90 -9.83 -8.35
CA GLY A 21 13.86 -8.73 -8.38
C GLY A 21 13.24 -7.34 -8.59
N THR A 22 11.92 -7.25 -8.75
CA THR A 22 11.22 -5.96 -8.86
C THR A 22 11.30 -5.21 -7.53
N ARG A 23 11.73 -3.96 -7.58
CA ARG A 23 11.74 -3.08 -6.41
C ARG A 23 10.44 -2.28 -6.33
N LEU A 24 9.69 -2.48 -5.26
CA LEU A 24 8.61 -1.59 -4.86
C LEU A 24 9.13 -0.51 -3.91
N SER A 25 8.49 0.66 -3.95
CA SER A 25 8.82 1.81 -3.12
C SER A 25 7.79 1.99 -2.01
N ALA A 26 8.26 2.04 -0.76
CA ALA A 26 7.43 2.24 0.41
C ALA A 26 7.79 3.54 1.16
N ARG A 27 6.80 4.26 1.67
CA ARG A 27 6.98 5.35 2.63
C ARG A 27 6.59 4.83 4.00
N VAL A 28 7.50 4.97 4.97
CA VAL A 28 7.40 4.30 6.27
C VAL A 28 7.45 5.32 7.39
N TRP A 29 6.52 5.22 8.32
CA TRP A 29 6.53 5.94 9.59
C TRP A 29 6.54 4.92 10.71
N MET A 30 7.54 4.97 11.59
CA MET A 30 7.62 4.04 12.71
C MET A 30 8.25 4.70 13.94
N PRO A 31 8.00 4.19 15.14
CA PRO A 31 8.72 4.60 16.34
C PRO A 31 10.24 4.50 16.16
N GLU A 32 10.98 5.48 16.67
CA GLU A 32 12.45 5.47 16.61
C GLU A 32 13.06 4.24 17.31
N ASP A 33 12.40 3.77 18.37
CA ASP A 33 12.80 2.61 19.17
C ASP A 33 12.31 1.26 18.60
N ALA A 34 11.71 1.23 17.41
CA ALA A 34 11.10 0.01 16.86
C ALA A 34 12.09 -1.15 16.65
N ARG A 35 13.40 -0.89 16.53
CA ARG A 35 14.40 -1.97 16.45
C ARG A 35 14.68 -2.63 17.80
N ASP A 36 14.61 -1.87 18.89
CA ASP A 36 14.81 -2.38 20.24
C ASP A 36 13.51 -2.93 20.83
N ALA A 37 12.36 -2.37 20.41
CA ALA A 37 11.02 -2.79 20.77
C ALA A 37 10.14 -2.91 19.50
N PRO A 38 10.21 -4.06 18.79
CA PRO A 38 9.44 -4.30 17.57
C PRO A 38 7.95 -4.04 17.73
N VAL A 39 7.34 -3.52 16.65
CA VAL A 39 5.94 -3.11 16.63
C VAL A 39 5.13 -3.85 15.54
N PRO A 40 3.81 -4.00 15.68
CA PRO A 40 2.96 -4.48 14.58
C PRO A 40 2.95 -3.48 13.42
N VAL A 41 2.72 -4.00 12.21
CA VAL A 41 2.72 -3.22 10.97
C VAL A 41 1.30 -2.92 10.52
N ILE A 42 1.05 -1.70 10.05
CA ILE A 42 -0.15 -1.32 9.29
C ILE A 42 0.28 -1.02 7.87
N LEU A 43 -0.15 -1.86 6.93
CA LEU A 43 0.09 -1.74 5.50
C LEU A 43 -1.07 -1.01 4.82
N GLU A 44 -0.73 -0.10 3.92
CA GLU A 44 -1.64 0.40 2.88
C GLU A 44 -0.97 0.24 1.49
N TYR A 45 -1.52 -0.65 0.67
CA TYR A 45 -0.97 -1.07 -0.63
C TYR A 45 -1.95 -0.67 -1.74
N LEU A 46 -1.60 0.32 -2.57
CA LEU A 46 -2.50 0.87 -3.60
C LEU A 46 -1.72 1.75 -4.61
N PRO A 47 -2.28 2.03 -5.81
CA PRO A 47 -1.51 2.61 -6.93
C PRO A 47 -1.47 4.16 -6.95
N TYR A 48 -1.99 4.83 -5.92
CA TYR A 48 -2.24 6.28 -5.92
C TYR A 48 -1.05 7.15 -5.46
N ARG A 49 0.18 6.73 -5.77
CA ARG A 49 1.42 7.50 -5.64
C ARG A 49 1.64 8.17 -4.27
N LYS A 50 2.48 7.57 -3.42
CA LYS A 50 2.70 7.97 -2.02
C LYS A 50 3.37 9.34 -1.79
N ARG A 51 3.92 9.97 -2.84
CA ARG A 51 4.70 11.23 -2.77
C ARG A 51 3.98 12.46 -3.33
N ASP A 52 3.00 12.29 -4.21
CA ASP A 52 2.26 13.39 -4.84
C ASP A 52 0.74 13.17 -4.91
N GLY A 53 0.26 11.93 -5.07
CA GLY A 53 -1.16 11.61 -5.14
C GLY A 53 -1.82 11.59 -3.77
N THR A 54 -1.65 10.51 -3.02
CA THR A 54 -2.26 10.33 -1.69
C THR A 54 -1.45 10.92 -0.54
N CYS A 55 -0.31 11.56 -0.85
CA CYS A 55 0.69 12.07 0.10
C CYS A 55 0.12 12.89 1.26
N ALA A 56 -0.80 13.83 0.99
CA ALA A 56 -1.39 14.69 2.03
C ALA A 56 -2.25 13.88 3.03
N ARG A 57 -3.05 12.94 2.53
CA ARG A 57 -3.86 12.03 3.36
C ARG A 57 -2.95 11.11 4.16
N ASP A 58 -1.94 10.55 3.51
CA ASP A 58 -1.01 9.61 4.13
C ASP A 58 -0.27 10.27 5.31
N ALA A 59 0.17 11.52 5.14
CA ALA A 59 0.84 12.32 6.17
C ALA A 59 -0.04 12.71 7.37
N LEU A 60 -1.37 12.64 7.24
CA LEU A 60 -2.29 12.81 8.37
C LEU A 60 -2.53 11.48 9.10
N THR A 61 -2.66 10.39 8.34
CA THR A 61 -3.15 9.10 8.85
C THR A 61 -2.03 8.24 9.45
N HIS A 62 -0.93 8.04 8.71
CA HIS A 62 0.13 7.11 9.12
C HIS A 62 0.90 7.60 10.36
N PRO A 63 1.30 8.89 10.47
CA PRO A 63 1.94 9.39 11.68
C PRO A 63 1.07 9.27 12.94
N TYR A 64 -0.26 9.32 12.80
CA TYR A 64 -1.18 9.18 13.94
C TYR A 64 -1.05 7.79 14.58
N PHE A 65 -1.07 6.74 13.78
CA PHE A 65 -0.90 5.36 14.25
C PHE A 65 0.54 5.08 14.66
N ALA A 66 1.52 5.62 13.93
CA ALA A 66 2.93 5.40 14.25
C ALA A 66 3.30 5.92 15.64
N LYS A 67 2.83 7.12 16.00
CA LYS A 67 2.99 7.70 17.34
C LYS A 67 2.33 6.87 18.46
N ARG A 68 1.50 5.87 18.11
CA ARG A 68 0.80 4.96 19.03
C ARG A 68 1.36 3.53 19.00
N GLY A 69 2.54 3.33 18.43
CA GLY A 69 3.28 2.06 18.51
C GLY A 69 3.01 1.10 17.36
N TYR A 70 2.83 1.62 16.14
CA TYR A 70 2.73 0.82 14.92
C TYR A 70 3.81 1.24 13.92
N ALA A 71 4.32 0.34 13.10
CA ALA A 71 5.02 0.71 11.88
C ALA A 71 3.98 0.87 10.77
N CYS A 72 3.83 2.08 10.23
CA CYS A 72 2.83 2.39 9.22
C CYS A 72 3.53 2.48 7.86
N VAL A 73 3.08 1.70 6.89
CA VAL A 73 3.80 1.46 5.63
C VAL A 73 2.86 1.66 4.46
N ARG A 74 3.14 2.69 3.67
CA ARG A 74 2.41 3.02 2.44
C ARG A 74 3.25 2.57 1.24
N VAL A 75 2.77 1.59 0.48
CA VAL A 75 3.52 0.99 -0.64
C VAL A 75 2.90 1.35 -1.97
N ASP A 76 3.67 1.97 -2.86
CA ASP A 76 3.25 2.09 -4.25
C ASP A 76 3.32 0.71 -4.92
N MET A 77 2.23 0.29 -5.53
CA MET A 77 2.17 -0.97 -6.26
C MET A 77 3.13 -0.99 -7.44
N ARG A 78 3.43 -2.20 -7.96
CA ARG A 78 4.19 -2.37 -9.20
C ARG A 78 3.69 -1.42 -10.29
N GLY A 79 4.63 -0.78 -10.98
CA GLY A 79 4.35 0.17 -12.08
C GLY A 79 3.70 1.49 -11.68
N ASN A 80 3.65 1.81 -10.38
CA ASN A 80 3.05 3.05 -9.90
C ASN A 80 4.03 3.85 -9.03
N GLY A 81 3.90 5.18 -9.07
CA GLY A 81 4.72 6.08 -8.26
C GLY A 81 6.21 5.85 -8.49
N ASP A 82 6.91 5.47 -7.43
CA ASP A 82 8.36 5.23 -7.44
C ASP A 82 8.73 3.72 -7.52
N SER A 83 7.74 2.84 -7.72
CA SER A 83 7.93 1.40 -7.87
C SER A 83 8.25 1.02 -9.31
N GLN A 84 9.09 -0.01 -9.46
CA GLN A 84 9.45 -0.58 -10.76
C GLN A 84 8.30 -1.44 -11.34
N GLY A 85 8.50 -1.87 -12.59
CA GLY A 85 7.60 -2.77 -13.29
C GLY A 85 6.48 -2.05 -14.03
N VAL A 86 5.44 -2.79 -14.40
CA VAL A 86 4.27 -2.29 -15.13
C VAL A 86 3.02 -2.79 -14.42
N MET A 87 2.04 -1.92 -14.33
CA MET A 87 0.69 -2.27 -13.92
C MET A 87 -0.13 -2.56 -15.17
N GLU A 88 -0.56 -3.81 -15.35
CA GLU A 88 -1.31 -4.22 -16.54
C GLU A 88 -2.81 -3.97 -16.39
N ASP A 89 -3.35 -4.23 -15.20
CA ASP A 89 -4.77 -4.06 -14.88
C ASP A 89 -4.98 -4.00 -13.36
N GLU A 90 -6.24 -3.86 -12.95
CA GLU A 90 -6.65 -3.83 -11.56
C GLU A 90 -6.82 -5.22 -10.92
N TYR A 91 -6.25 -5.42 -9.73
CA TYR A 91 -6.37 -6.64 -8.92
C TYR A 91 -5.97 -7.92 -9.65
N THR A 92 -4.98 -7.79 -10.52
CA THR A 92 -4.38 -8.93 -11.23
C THR A 92 -3.77 -9.93 -10.24
N GLU A 93 -3.55 -11.16 -10.70
CA GLU A 93 -2.84 -12.17 -9.89
C GLU A 93 -1.44 -11.68 -9.49
N THR A 94 -0.78 -10.89 -10.35
CA THR A 94 0.50 -10.26 -10.05
C THR A 94 0.38 -9.27 -8.88
N GLU A 95 -0.63 -8.39 -8.87
CA GLU A 95 -0.87 -7.47 -7.74
C GLU A 95 -1.05 -8.25 -6.43
N LEU A 96 -1.86 -9.31 -6.45
CA LEU A 96 -2.17 -10.07 -5.25
C LEU A 96 -0.96 -10.90 -4.77
N SER A 97 -0.19 -11.47 -5.70
CA SER A 97 1.06 -12.17 -5.39
C SER A 97 2.12 -11.21 -4.81
N ASP A 98 2.33 -10.06 -5.45
CA ASP A 98 3.20 -9.00 -4.95
C ASP A 98 2.76 -8.55 -3.55
N GLY A 99 1.46 -8.38 -3.32
CA GLY A 99 0.90 -7.99 -2.03
C GLY A 99 1.16 -9.03 -0.92
N VAL A 100 1.08 -10.33 -1.23
CA VAL A 100 1.45 -11.41 -0.30
C VAL A 100 2.95 -11.36 0.02
N GLU A 101 3.80 -11.15 -0.98
CA GLU A 101 5.25 -10.98 -0.78
C GLU A 101 5.57 -9.77 0.09
N VAL A 102 4.90 -8.63 -0.14
CA VAL A 102 5.04 -7.42 0.68
C VAL A 102 4.65 -7.70 2.13
N ILE A 103 3.52 -8.38 2.38
CA ILE A 103 3.09 -8.75 3.73
C ILE A 103 4.17 -9.59 4.43
N ASN A 104 4.69 -10.62 3.76
CA ASN A 104 5.71 -11.50 4.32
C ASN A 104 7.04 -10.77 4.54
N TRP A 105 7.44 -9.92 3.61
CA TRP A 105 8.64 -9.09 3.73
C TRP A 105 8.55 -8.18 4.96
N LEU A 106 7.41 -7.51 5.16
CA LEU A 106 7.16 -6.64 6.30
C LEU A 106 7.16 -7.39 7.63
N ALA A 107 6.60 -8.60 7.66
CA ALA A 107 6.61 -9.46 8.83
C ALA A 107 8.03 -9.89 9.24
N ALA A 108 8.93 -10.09 8.27
CA ALA A 108 10.29 -10.55 8.51
C ALA A 108 11.27 -9.44 8.96
N GLN A 109 10.85 -8.17 8.99
CA GLN A 109 11.75 -7.08 9.34
C GLN A 109 12.10 -7.05 10.83
N PRO A 110 13.33 -6.65 11.21
CA PRO A 110 13.76 -6.64 12.62
C PRO A 110 13.01 -5.63 13.49
N TRP A 111 12.32 -4.67 12.89
CA TRP A 111 11.47 -3.68 13.58
C TRP A 111 9.99 -4.10 13.65
N SER A 112 9.65 -5.28 13.09
CA SER A 112 8.31 -5.83 13.05
C SER A 112 8.14 -6.94 14.09
N THR A 113 6.96 -7.02 14.68
CA THR A 113 6.57 -8.18 15.54
C THR A 113 6.22 -9.43 14.74
N GLY A 114 6.21 -9.35 13.40
CA GLY A 114 5.68 -10.38 12.51
C GLY A 114 4.17 -10.29 12.28
N ALA A 115 3.46 -9.43 13.02
CA ALA A 115 2.03 -9.18 12.79
C ALA A 115 1.83 -7.99 11.85
N VAL A 116 1.09 -8.22 10.77
CA VAL A 116 0.72 -7.20 9.77
C VAL A 116 -0.80 -7.07 9.75
N GLY A 117 -1.30 -5.84 9.80
CA GLY A 117 -2.66 -5.50 9.42
C GLY A 117 -2.65 -4.73 8.10
N ILE A 118 -3.71 -4.86 7.31
CA ILE A 118 -3.90 -4.04 6.10
C ILE A 118 -5.12 -3.12 6.28
N MET A 119 -5.01 -1.89 5.80
CA MET A 119 -6.13 -0.95 5.74
C MET A 119 -6.21 -0.26 4.39
N GLY A 120 -7.41 0.15 3.99
CA GLY A 120 -7.58 0.97 2.80
C GLY A 120 -9.02 1.34 2.49
N ILE A 121 -9.14 2.33 1.61
CA ILE A 121 -10.42 2.79 1.04
C ILE A 121 -10.42 2.56 -0.47
N SER A 122 -11.57 2.20 -1.02
CA SER A 122 -11.70 1.89 -2.45
C SER A 122 -10.68 0.81 -2.80
N TRP A 123 -9.72 1.04 -3.70
CA TRP A 123 -8.75 0.03 -4.12
C TRP A 123 -8.00 -0.66 -2.98
N GLY A 124 -7.50 0.11 -2.01
CA GLY A 124 -6.85 -0.49 -0.83
C GLY A 124 -7.81 -1.30 0.06
N GLY A 125 -9.11 -1.00 -0.02
CA GLY A 125 -10.14 -1.79 0.63
C GLY A 125 -10.44 -3.10 -0.11
N PHE A 126 -10.59 -3.02 -1.43
CA PHE A 126 -10.78 -4.19 -2.31
C PHE A 126 -9.61 -5.17 -2.24
N ASN A 127 -8.38 -4.70 -2.42
CA ASN A 127 -7.23 -5.60 -2.38
C ASN A 127 -6.94 -6.10 -0.96
N GLY A 128 -7.30 -5.35 0.09
CA GLY A 128 -7.25 -5.83 1.46
C GLY A 128 -8.10 -7.07 1.68
N LEU A 129 -9.31 -7.10 1.14
CA LEU A 129 -10.18 -8.28 1.19
C LEU A 129 -9.64 -9.44 0.34
N GLN A 130 -9.11 -9.15 -0.85
CA GLN A 130 -8.55 -10.18 -1.74
C GLN A 130 -7.27 -10.80 -1.18
N LEU A 131 -6.40 -10.00 -0.56
CA LEU A 131 -5.21 -10.49 0.13
C LEU A 131 -5.57 -11.30 1.39
N ALA A 132 -6.67 -10.96 2.07
CA ALA A 132 -7.17 -11.79 3.17
C ALA A 132 -7.58 -13.18 2.70
N GLU A 133 -8.18 -13.30 1.51
CA GLU A 133 -8.57 -14.57 0.92
C GLU A 133 -7.37 -15.46 0.56
N ARG A 134 -6.21 -14.86 0.23
CA ARG A 134 -4.93 -15.58 0.07
C ARG A 134 -4.34 -16.11 1.38
N ALA A 135 -4.92 -15.72 2.53
CA ALA A 135 -4.57 -16.20 3.87
C ALA A 135 -3.05 -16.20 4.23
N PRO A 136 -2.29 -15.12 3.96
CA PRO A 136 -0.90 -15.06 4.40
C PRO A 136 -0.82 -15.09 5.93
N ASP A 137 0.01 -15.98 6.48
CA ASP A 137 0.08 -16.22 7.93
C ASP A 137 0.32 -14.95 8.74
N ALA A 138 1.09 -14.00 8.22
CA ALA A 138 1.40 -12.75 8.92
C ALA A 138 0.23 -11.74 8.97
N LEU A 139 -0.79 -11.88 8.13
CA LEU A 139 -1.92 -10.95 8.08
C LEU A 139 -2.93 -11.25 9.20
N LYS A 140 -3.03 -10.34 10.17
CA LYS A 140 -3.82 -10.52 11.40
C LYS A 140 -5.09 -9.68 11.46
N ALA A 141 -5.20 -8.64 10.63
CA ALA A 141 -6.36 -7.76 10.60
C ALA A 141 -6.53 -7.09 9.24
N VAL A 142 -7.78 -6.88 8.84
CA VAL A 142 -8.16 -6.12 7.63
C VAL A 142 -9.18 -5.05 8.01
N ILE A 143 -8.90 -3.80 7.66
CA ILE A 143 -9.83 -2.67 7.79
C ILE A 143 -10.13 -2.14 6.40
N THR A 144 -11.32 -2.42 5.89
CA THR A 144 -11.74 -1.97 4.57
C THR A 144 -12.82 -0.89 4.64
N LEU A 145 -12.74 0.10 3.76
CA LEU A 145 -13.73 1.15 3.57
C LEU A 145 -14.13 1.25 2.10
N CYS A 146 -15.42 1.43 1.82
CA CYS A 146 -15.96 1.62 0.46
C CYS A 146 -15.49 0.56 -0.55
N SER A 147 -15.48 -0.71 -0.14
CA SER A 147 -15.17 -1.87 -1.00
C SER A 147 -16.38 -2.77 -1.14
N THR A 148 -16.36 -3.65 -2.15
CA THR A 148 -17.32 -4.76 -2.29
C THR A 148 -16.59 -6.09 -2.49
N VAL A 149 -17.28 -7.18 -2.19
CA VAL A 149 -16.89 -8.56 -2.56
C VAL A 149 -17.56 -9.02 -3.85
N ASP A 150 -18.43 -8.20 -4.45
CA ASP A 150 -19.15 -8.50 -5.69
C ASP A 150 -18.97 -7.35 -6.70
N ARG A 151 -17.80 -7.33 -7.33
CA ARG A 151 -17.44 -6.27 -8.28
C ARG A 151 -18.36 -6.18 -9.50
N TYR A 152 -19.03 -7.27 -9.86
CA TYR A 152 -19.97 -7.28 -10.98
C TYR A 152 -21.32 -6.63 -10.61
N ALA A 153 -21.75 -6.76 -9.35
CA ALA A 153 -23.01 -6.21 -8.89
C ALA A 153 -22.91 -4.75 -8.45
N ASP A 154 -21.81 -4.31 -7.82
CA ASP A 154 -21.77 -3.00 -7.16
C ASP A 154 -20.37 -2.36 -7.02
N ASP A 155 -19.49 -2.50 -8.02
CA ASP A 155 -18.30 -1.64 -8.13
C ASP A 155 -18.47 -0.44 -9.09
N ILE A 156 -17.39 0.32 -9.30
CA ILE A 156 -17.40 1.50 -10.17
C ILE A 156 -17.45 1.16 -11.66
N HIS A 157 -17.14 -0.09 -12.04
CA HIS A 157 -17.13 -0.58 -13.42
C HIS A 157 -18.48 -1.19 -13.79
N TYR A 158 -19.15 -1.87 -12.84
CA TYR A 158 -20.42 -2.54 -13.07
C TYR A 158 -21.45 -2.28 -11.96
N LYS A 159 -22.73 -2.18 -12.37
CA LYS A 159 -23.87 -2.16 -11.46
C LYS A 159 -24.95 -3.12 -11.91
N GLY A 160 -25.11 -4.25 -11.20
CA GLY A 160 -26.03 -5.32 -11.56
C GLY A 160 -25.80 -5.84 -12.99
N GLY A 161 -24.54 -5.94 -13.41
CA GLY A 161 -24.15 -6.34 -14.76
C GLY A 161 -24.25 -5.27 -15.85
N SER A 162 -24.70 -4.07 -15.53
CA SER A 162 -24.61 -2.92 -16.44
C SER A 162 -23.22 -2.32 -16.38
N LEU A 163 -22.54 -2.26 -17.52
CA LEU A 163 -21.25 -1.58 -17.63
C LEU A 163 -21.44 -0.07 -17.43
N LEU A 164 -20.67 0.52 -16.52
CA LEU A 164 -20.69 1.94 -16.21
C LEU A 164 -19.64 2.69 -17.04
N ASN A 165 -19.88 3.98 -17.29
CA ASN A 165 -18.95 4.84 -18.03
C ASN A 165 -17.60 4.98 -17.32
N GLU A 166 -17.62 4.88 -16.00
CA GLU A 166 -16.48 4.88 -15.11
C GLU A 166 -15.51 3.74 -15.41
N ASN A 167 -15.91 2.67 -16.11
CA ASN A 167 -14.95 1.69 -16.61
C ASN A 167 -13.90 2.33 -17.54
N PHE A 168 -14.35 3.19 -18.46
CA PHE A 168 -13.44 3.94 -19.32
C PHE A 168 -12.77 5.09 -18.56
N GLY A 169 -13.55 5.85 -17.78
CA GLY A 169 -13.04 7.02 -17.05
C GLY A 169 -11.95 6.68 -16.03
N TRP A 170 -12.13 5.57 -15.31
CA TRP A 170 -11.17 5.08 -14.33
C TRP A 170 -9.90 4.57 -14.99
N GLY A 171 -10.01 3.77 -16.06
CA GLY A 171 -8.86 3.32 -16.84
C GLY A 171 -8.02 4.48 -17.38
N ALA A 172 -8.65 5.52 -17.93
CA ALA A 172 -7.95 6.73 -18.39
C ALA A 172 -7.29 7.50 -17.23
N THR A 173 -7.92 7.54 -16.06
CA THR A 173 -7.37 8.16 -14.85
C THR A 173 -6.14 7.41 -14.36
N MET A 174 -6.22 6.08 -14.25
CA MET A 174 -5.09 5.24 -13.82
C MET A 174 -3.93 5.33 -14.81
N TRP A 175 -4.20 5.26 -16.11
CA TRP A 175 -3.18 5.47 -17.13
C TRP A 175 -2.41 6.78 -16.92
N SER A 176 -3.14 7.88 -16.66
CA SER A 176 -2.55 9.20 -16.42
C SER A 176 -1.76 9.28 -15.09
N TYR A 177 -2.14 8.50 -14.08
CA TYR A 177 -1.44 8.42 -12.80
C TYR A 177 -0.14 7.60 -12.91
N SER A 178 -0.24 6.40 -13.49
CA SER A 178 0.87 5.45 -13.60
C SER A 178 1.92 5.92 -14.61
N SER A 179 1.55 6.69 -15.63
CA SER A 179 2.50 7.22 -16.63
C SER A 179 3.32 8.42 -16.17
N ARG A 180 3.10 8.93 -14.94
CA ARG A 180 3.85 10.06 -14.41
C ARG A 180 5.26 9.63 -13.99
N PRO A 181 6.27 10.50 -14.19
CA PRO A 181 7.64 10.18 -13.79
C PRO A 181 7.74 9.94 -12.26
N PRO A 182 8.75 9.18 -11.82
CA PRO A 182 9.08 9.02 -10.41
C PRO A 182 9.52 10.36 -9.78
N ASP A 183 9.47 10.47 -8.45
CA ASP A 183 9.89 11.65 -7.71
C ASP A 183 11.41 11.91 -7.91
N PRO A 184 11.81 13.03 -8.54
CA PRO A 184 13.23 13.37 -8.73
C PRO A 184 14.02 13.43 -7.43
N ALA A 185 13.37 13.71 -6.29
CA ALA A 185 14.03 13.72 -4.99
C ALA A 185 14.44 12.33 -4.51
N LEU A 186 13.85 11.26 -5.06
CA LEU A 186 14.16 9.87 -4.71
C LEU A 186 15.10 9.22 -5.72
N VAL A 187 14.87 9.44 -7.03
CA VAL A 187 15.63 8.75 -8.08
C VAL A 187 16.79 9.58 -8.67
N GLY A 188 16.91 10.86 -8.30
CA GLY A 188 17.92 11.76 -8.87
C GLY A 188 17.80 11.82 -10.40
N ASP A 189 18.90 12.01 -11.11
CA ASP A 189 18.91 12.21 -12.57
C ASP A 189 18.29 11.07 -13.41
N ALA A 190 18.03 9.90 -12.80
CA ALA A 190 17.35 8.78 -13.45
C ALA A 190 15.84 9.03 -13.70
N TRP A 191 15.28 10.16 -13.27
CA TRP A 191 13.88 10.51 -13.54
C TRP A 191 13.62 10.90 -15.01
N ARG A 192 14.67 11.23 -15.78
CA ARG A 192 14.59 11.79 -17.14
C ARG A 192 14.80 10.75 -18.22
#